data_AF-A0A9P7UB73-F1
#
_entry.id   AF-A0A9P7UB73-F1
#
_cell.length_a   1.000
_cell.length_b   1.000
_cell.length_c   1.000
_cell.angle_alpha   90.00
_cell.angle_beta   90.00
_cell.angle_gamma   90.00
#
_symmetry.space_group_name_H-M   'P 1'
#
loop_
_entity.id
_entity.type
_entity.pdbx_description
1 polymer ?
#
loop_
_entity_poly.entity_id
_entity_poly.type
_entity_poly.pdbx_seq_one_letter_code
_entity_poly.pdbx_strand_id
1 'polypeptide(L)'
;MILKNLILLAGTVASLSTSPTFPRHENPEALSCSTSASQATPSWRQQQIFETFIQRFFVQKDAKGAILDNMSVNYTQHNPNALSGRQNAIDYVGPIFDAANFTILRHSFSNNTGWVHTKLEIPGLPLTAVVDIFRFQGSCIVEHWDVATAMPPNATNPLALF
;
A
#
# COMPACT_ATOMS: atom_id res chain seq x y z
N MET A 1 -18.62 -39.63 64.70
CA MET A 1 -18.58 -40.40 63.44
C MET A 1 -18.07 -39.44 62.36
N ILE A 2 -16.81 -39.65 61.95
CA ILE A 2 -16.15 -39.24 60.70
C ILE A 2 -15.88 -37.73 60.47
N LEU A 3 -14.62 -37.38 60.75
CA LEU A 3 -13.81 -36.31 60.14
C LEU A 3 -13.84 -36.38 58.61
N LYS A 4 -13.77 -35.21 57.95
CA LYS A 4 -12.86 -34.96 56.81
C LYS A 4 -12.84 -33.46 56.45
N ASN A 5 -11.83 -32.75 56.96
CA ASN A 5 -11.41 -31.47 56.41
C ASN A 5 -10.63 -31.74 55.13
N LEU A 6 -11.16 -31.29 53.99
CA LEU A 6 -10.48 -31.33 52.70
C LEU A 6 -9.78 -29.99 52.48
N ILE A 7 -8.45 -30.02 52.51
CA ILE A 7 -7.58 -28.90 52.15
C ILE A 7 -7.60 -28.80 50.62
N LEU A 8 -8.18 -27.73 50.07
CA LEU A 8 -7.95 -27.35 48.66
C LEU A 8 -6.74 -26.41 48.60
N LEU A 9 -5.63 -26.92 48.04
CA LEU A 9 -4.52 -26.09 47.57
C LEU A 9 -4.95 -25.38 46.28
N ALA A 10 -5.00 -24.05 46.30
CA ALA A 10 -5.11 -23.23 45.10
C ALA A 10 -3.73 -23.17 44.42
N GLY A 11 -3.52 -24.01 43.40
CA GLY A 11 -2.38 -23.90 42.50
C GLY A 11 -2.63 -22.82 41.46
N THR A 12 -1.86 -21.74 41.49
CA THR A 12 -1.81 -20.74 40.42
C THR A 12 -1.10 -21.34 39.20
N VAL A 13 -1.84 -21.56 38.11
CA VAL A 13 -1.26 -21.92 36.83
C VAL A 13 -0.84 -20.63 36.13
N ALA A 14 0.46 -20.32 36.14
CA ALA A 14 1.00 -19.24 35.33
C ALA A 14 1.06 -19.72 33.87
N SER A 15 0.13 -19.25 33.04
CA SER A 15 0.16 -19.45 31.60
C SER A 15 1.28 -18.62 30.97
N LEU A 16 2.38 -19.29 30.61
CA LEU A 16 3.42 -18.70 29.76
C LEU A 16 2.88 -18.63 28.33
N SER A 17 2.41 -17.45 27.90
CA SER A 17 2.12 -17.19 26.50
C SER A 17 3.42 -17.04 25.72
N THR A 18 3.89 -18.12 25.09
CA THR A 18 5.00 -18.04 24.14
C THR A 18 4.45 -17.53 22.80
N SER A 19 4.52 -16.22 22.60
CA SER A 19 4.36 -15.67 21.24
C SER A 19 5.53 -16.16 20.39
N PRO A 20 5.30 -16.67 19.16
CA PRO A 20 6.39 -17.07 18.30
C PRO A 20 7.23 -15.85 17.94
N THR A 21 8.50 -15.85 18.35
CA THR A 21 9.49 -14.87 17.96
C THR A 21 9.93 -15.17 16.52
N PHE A 22 9.38 -14.43 15.56
CA PHE A 22 9.96 -14.39 14.22
C PHE A 22 11.37 -13.79 14.31
N PRO A 23 12.40 -14.43 13.73
CA PRO A 23 13.72 -13.85 13.69
C PRO A 23 13.70 -12.56 12.87
N ARG A 24 13.79 -11.42 13.57
CA ARG A 24 14.00 -10.11 12.96
C ARG A 24 15.48 -9.99 12.58
N HIS A 25 15.82 -10.52 11.41
CA HIS A 25 17.05 -10.17 10.71
C HIS A 25 16.70 -9.65 9.32
N GLU A 26 16.30 -8.38 9.25
CA GLU A 26 16.44 -7.61 8.03
C GLU A 26 17.29 -6.37 8.35
N ASN A 27 18.40 -6.25 7.63
CA ASN A 27 19.30 -5.12 7.65
C ASN A 27 18.54 -3.86 7.19
N PRO A 28 18.53 -2.74 7.93
CA PRO A 28 17.85 -1.50 7.51
C PRO A 28 18.38 -0.90 6.20
N GLU A 29 19.52 -1.36 5.67
CA GLU A 29 20.14 -0.82 4.45
C GLU A 29 19.58 -1.36 3.11
N ALA A 30 18.60 -2.27 3.10
CA ALA A 30 18.15 -2.94 1.86
C ALA A 30 16.68 -2.67 1.45
N LEU A 31 16.09 -1.54 1.85
CA LEU A 31 14.79 -1.06 1.36
C LEU A 31 14.91 0.00 0.25
N SER A 32 16.11 0.25 -0.28
CA SER A 32 16.23 1.07 -1.49
C SER A 32 15.79 0.24 -2.69
N CYS A 33 14.78 0.72 -3.41
CA CYS A 33 14.38 0.06 -4.65
C CYS A 33 15.60 -0.04 -5.61
N SER A 34 15.80 -1.22 -6.21
CA SER A 34 16.86 -1.50 -7.17
C SER A 34 16.29 -1.90 -8.53
N THR A 35 16.73 -1.22 -9.58
CA THR A 35 16.39 -1.54 -10.98
C THR A 35 17.34 -2.55 -11.62
N SER A 36 18.28 -3.12 -10.84
CA SER A 36 19.35 -3.95 -11.39
C SER A 36 18.82 -5.25 -12.01
N ALA A 37 19.17 -5.46 -13.28
CA ALA A 37 18.86 -6.70 -14.00
C ALA A 37 19.61 -7.92 -13.44
N SER A 38 20.72 -7.73 -12.68
CA SER A 38 21.47 -8.82 -12.05
C SER A 38 20.76 -9.43 -10.84
N GLN A 39 19.67 -8.80 -10.38
CA GLN A 39 18.80 -9.27 -9.30
C GLN A 39 17.36 -9.30 -9.80
N ALA A 40 17.05 -10.27 -10.65
CA ALA A 40 15.67 -10.53 -11.06
C ALA A 40 14.83 -10.79 -9.81
N THR A 41 14.01 -9.82 -9.43
CA THR A 41 13.10 -9.94 -8.28
C THR A 41 11.94 -10.82 -8.71
N PRO A 42 11.68 -11.96 -8.06
CA PRO A 42 10.57 -12.84 -8.43
C PRO A 42 9.22 -12.11 -8.31
N SER A 43 8.24 -12.48 -9.15
CA SER A 43 6.92 -11.83 -9.17
C SER A 43 6.24 -11.81 -7.81
N TRP A 44 6.35 -12.87 -7.00
CA TRP A 44 5.77 -12.91 -5.65
C TRP A 44 6.38 -11.85 -4.73
N ARG A 45 7.67 -11.54 -4.89
CA ARG A 45 8.37 -10.53 -4.09
C ARG A 45 7.99 -9.13 -4.56
N GLN A 46 7.87 -8.90 -5.86
CA GLN A 46 7.33 -7.64 -6.39
C GLN A 46 5.90 -7.39 -5.92
N GLN A 47 5.06 -8.44 -5.90
CA GLN A 47 3.72 -8.34 -5.34
C GLN A 47 3.76 -7.95 -3.86
N GLN A 48 4.59 -8.58 -3.03
CA GLN A 48 4.73 -8.18 -1.61
C GLN A 48 5.18 -6.72 -1.44
N ILE A 49 6.10 -6.25 -2.28
CA ILE A 49 6.53 -4.85 -2.29
C ILE A 49 5.35 -3.94 -2.68
N PHE A 50 4.57 -4.32 -3.69
CA PHE A 50 3.39 -3.59 -4.11
C PHE A 50 2.32 -3.53 -3.01
N GLU A 51 2.05 -4.63 -2.30
CA GLU A 51 1.13 -4.64 -1.15
C GLU A 51 1.61 -3.70 -0.03
N THR A 52 2.92 -3.72 0.26
CA THR A 52 3.53 -2.84 1.27
C THR A 52 3.43 -1.38 0.84
N PHE A 53 3.67 -1.09 -0.44
CA PHE A 53 3.49 0.21 -1.05
C PHE A 53 2.04 0.70 -0.91
N ILE A 54 1.03 -0.12 -1.27
CA ILE A 54 -0.39 0.24 -1.14
C ILE A 54 -0.72 0.59 0.31
N GLN A 55 -0.31 -0.23 1.27
CA GLN A 55 -0.58 0.01 2.69
C GLN A 55 0.02 1.33 3.18
N ARG A 56 1.27 1.59 2.83
CA ARG A 56 1.93 2.82 3.28
C ARG A 56 1.42 4.05 2.54
N PHE A 57 1.21 3.95 1.23
CA PHE A 57 0.78 5.04 0.37
C PHE A 57 -0.67 5.44 0.68
N PHE A 58 -1.64 4.52 0.52
CA PHE A 58 -3.07 4.84 0.61
C PHE A 58 -3.63 4.78 2.03
N VAL A 59 -3.24 3.77 2.83
CA VAL A 59 -3.87 3.52 4.15
C VAL A 59 -3.21 4.35 5.24
N GLN A 60 -1.89 4.32 5.32
CA GLN A 60 -1.13 5.13 6.30
C GLN A 60 -1.00 6.60 5.87
N LYS A 61 -1.36 6.91 4.62
CA LYS A 61 -1.20 8.23 3.98
C LYS A 61 0.23 8.77 4.04
N ASP A 62 1.24 7.90 4.13
CA ASP A 62 2.65 8.26 4.00
C ASP A 62 3.07 8.13 2.54
N ALA A 63 2.49 8.97 1.69
CA ALA A 63 2.77 8.97 0.26
C ALA A 63 4.27 9.24 0.01
N LYS A 64 4.85 10.26 0.66
CA LYS A 64 6.26 10.61 0.50
C LYS A 64 7.18 9.44 0.85
N GLY A 65 6.99 8.79 2.00
CA GLY A 65 7.81 7.66 2.42
C GLY A 65 7.65 6.45 1.50
N ALA A 66 6.42 6.12 1.10
CA ALA A 66 6.16 5.05 0.15
C ALA A 66 6.85 5.31 -1.21
N ILE A 67 6.84 6.55 -1.70
CA ILE A 67 7.51 6.95 -2.95
C ILE A 67 9.04 6.83 -2.81
N LEU A 68 9.61 7.33 -1.72
CA LEU A 68 11.07 7.31 -1.52
C LEU A 68 11.63 5.89 -1.45
N ASP A 69 10.90 4.96 -0.83
CA ASP A 69 11.35 3.59 -0.64
C ASP A 69 11.17 2.73 -1.91
N ASN A 70 10.10 2.95 -2.67
CA ASN A 70 9.68 1.99 -3.71
C ASN A 70 9.83 2.51 -5.15
N MET A 71 10.01 3.82 -5.37
CA MET A 71 10.10 4.38 -6.73
C MET A 71 11.53 4.76 -7.12
N SER A 72 11.84 4.48 -8.39
CA SER A 72 13.05 4.95 -9.05
C SER A 72 13.10 6.49 -9.10
N VAL A 73 14.29 7.05 -8.94
CA VAL A 73 14.54 8.50 -9.10
C VAL A 73 14.03 9.00 -10.47
N ASN A 74 14.21 8.18 -11.51
CA ASN A 74 13.86 8.49 -12.89
C ASN A 74 12.55 7.81 -13.34
N TYR A 75 11.59 7.59 -12.43
CA TYR A 75 10.33 6.95 -12.82
C TYR A 75 9.60 7.76 -13.91
N THR A 76 8.99 7.05 -14.86
CA THR A 76 8.21 7.65 -15.94
C THR A 76 6.75 7.85 -15.50
N GLN A 77 6.23 9.06 -15.73
CA GLN A 77 4.84 9.44 -15.46
C GLN A 77 4.08 9.66 -16.77
N HIS A 78 2.88 9.08 -16.87
CA HIS A 78 2.00 9.22 -18.02
C HIS A 78 0.75 10.08 -17.76
N ASN A 79 0.42 10.40 -16.51
CA ASN A 79 -0.65 11.36 -16.21
C ASN A 79 -0.30 12.73 -16.83
N PRO A 80 -1.15 13.28 -17.72
CA PRO A 80 -0.87 14.54 -18.42
C PRO A 80 -0.77 15.76 -17.50
N ASN A 81 -1.20 15.65 -16.24
CA ASN A 81 -1.16 16.71 -15.25
C ASN A 81 0.08 16.67 -14.36
N ALA A 82 0.95 15.66 -14.50
CA ALA A 82 2.12 15.47 -13.65
C ALA A 82 3.39 15.23 -14.48
N LEU A 83 4.51 15.81 -14.05
CA LEU A 83 5.81 15.57 -14.68
C LEU A 83 6.42 14.24 -14.21
N SER A 84 7.26 13.63 -15.05
CA SER A 84 8.07 12.45 -14.68
C SER A 84 9.14 12.78 -13.63
N GLY A 85 9.65 11.77 -12.94
CA GLY A 85 10.74 11.88 -11.96
C GLY A 85 10.26 11.98 -10.52
N ARG A 86 10.93 11.25 -9.61
CA ARG A 86 10.41 10.92 -8.26
C ARG A 86 10.03 12.13 -7.41
N GLN A 87 10.79 13.21 -7.52
CA GLN A 87 10.48 14.44 -6.78
C GLN A 87 9.18 15.06 -7.26
N ASN A 88 8.93 15.09 -8.58
CA ASN A 88 7.68 15.59 -9.15
C ASN A 88 6.47 14.74 -8.71
N ALA A 89 6.63 13.42 -8.55
CA ALA A 89 5.59 12.58 -7.94
C ALA A 89 5.25 13.05 -6.52
N ILE A 90 6.26 13.23 -5.66
CA ILE A 90 6.08 13.64 -4.27
C ILE A 90 5.36 14.98 -4.20
N ASP A 91 5.82 15.95 -5.00
CA ASP A 91 5.28 17.30 -5.01
C ASP A 91 3.84 17.34 -5.54
N TYR A 92 3.52 16.51 -6.53
CA TYR A 92 2.17 16.41 -7.10
C TYR A 92 1.17 15.76 -6.15
N VAL A 93 1.51 14.63 -5.52
CA VAL A 93 0.55 13.88 -4.70
C VAL A 93 0.42 14.42 -3.28
N GLY A 94 1.43 15.12 -2.74
CA GLY A 94 1.42 15.65 -1.37
C GLY A 94 0.13 16.40 -1.01
N PRO A 95 -0.22 17.48 -1.74
CA PRO A 95 -1.44 18.24 -1.47
C PRO A 95 -2.73 17.42 -1.63
N ILE A 96 -2.74 16.42 -2.52
CA ILE A 96 -3.89 15.53 -2.70
C ILE A 96 -4.07 14.68 -1.45
N PHE A 97 -3.00 14.06 -0.95
CA PHE A 97 -3.03 13.20 0.23
C PHE A 97 -3.38 13.95 1.53
N ASP A 98 -3.01 15.22 1.63
CA ASP A 98 -3.38 16.10 2.75
C ASP A 98 -4.89 16.37 2.78
N ALA A 99 -5.53 16.48 1.61
CA ALA A 99 -6.96 16.83 1.49
C ALA A 99 -7.90 15.63 1.33
N ALA A 100 -7.39 14.51 0.83
CA ALA A 100 -8.21 13.40 0.35
C ALA A 100 -8.39 12.28 1.38
N ASN A 101 -9.53 11.59 1.29
CA ASN A 101 -9.69 10.23 1.78
C ASN A 101 -9.73 9.25 0.61
N PHE A 102 -9.13 8.08 0.81
CA PHE A 102 -9.07 7.01 -0.17
C PHE A 102 -9.77 5.76 0.38
N THR A 103 -10.62 5.13 -0.42
CA THR A 103 -11.10 3.77 -0.17
C THR A 103 -10.55 2.87 -1.27
N ILE A 104 -9.71 1.90 -0.91
CA ILE A 104 -9.24 0.87 -1.84
C ILE A 104 -10.38 -0.13 -2.06
N LEU A 105 -10.77 -0.33 -3.31
CA LEU A 105 -11.90 -1.19 -3.67
C LEU A 105 -11.42 -2.58 -4.10
N ARG A 106 -10.32 -2.60 -4.85
CA ARG A 106 -9.68 -3.79 -5.40
C ARG A 106 -8.32 -3.42 -5.97
N HIS A 107 -7.40 -4.37 -5.96
CA HIS A 107 -6.09 -4.27 -6.57
C HIS A 107 -5.63 -5.66 -7.00
N SER A 108 -4.64 -5.72 -7.87
CA SER A 108 -3.99 -6.98 -8.23
C SER A 108 -2.57 -6.71 -8.73
N PHE A 109 -1.79 -7.78 -8.87
CA PHE A 109 -0.44 -7.74 -9.39
C PHE A 109 -0.21 -8.89 -10.36
N SER A 110 0.29 -8.59 -11.56
CA SER A 110 0.65 -9.59 -12.57
C SER A 110 1.63 -9.00 -13.58
N ASN A 111 2.48 -9.83 -14.20
CA ASN A 111 3.40 -9.39 -15.27
C ASN A 111 4.21 -8.14 -14.89
N ASN A 112 4.82 -8.15 -13.71
CA ASN A 112 5.58 -7.02 -13.14
C ASN A 112 4.77 -5.73 -13.03
N THR A 113 3.43 -5.79 -12.98
CA THR A 113 2.56 -4.62 -13.00
C THR A 113 1.46 -4.78 -11.95
N GLY A 114 1.37 -3.79 -11.07
CA GLY A 114 0.29 -3.67 -10.10
C GLY A 114 -0.74 -2.65 -10.55
N TRP A 115 -1.99 -2.81 -10.16
CA TRP A 115 -3.01 -1.77 -10.31
C TRP A 115 -3.88 -1.67 -9.06
N VAL A 116 -4.40 -0.48 -8.79
CA VAL A 116 -5.29 -0.19 -7.65
C VAL A 116 -6.48 0.61 -8.15
N HIS A 117 -7.70 0.13 -7.88
CA HIS A 117 -8.93 0.90 -8.06
C HIS A 117 -9.33 1.53 -6.73
N THR A 118 -9.36 2.85 -6.69
CA THR A 118 -9.66 3.63 -5.50
C THR A 118 -10.85 4.56 -5.71
N LYS A 119 -11.65 4.74 -4.66
CA LYS A 119 -12.54 5.89 -4.52
C LYS A 119 -11.78 7.01 -3.83
N LEU A 120 -11.63 8.13 -4.52
CA LEU A 120 -11.05 9.38 -4.05
C LEU A 120 -12.15 10.33 -3.59
N GLU A 121 -12.02 10.83 -2.36
CA GLU A 121 -12.93 11.80 -1.76
C GLU A 121 -12.16 13.03 -1.29
N ILE A 122 -12.43 14.18 -1.90
CA ILE A 122 -11.91 15.48 -1.46
C ILE A 122 -13.12 16.35 -1.10
N PRO A 123 -13.19 16.93 0.11
CA PRO A 123 -14.32 17.77 0.51
C PRO A 123 -14.62 18.87 -0.49
N GLY A 124 -15.87 18.97 -0.93
CA GLY A 124 -16.33 19.97 -1.90
C GLY A 124 -16.08 19.62 -3.37
N LEU A 125 -15.44 18.49 -3.68
CA LEU A 125 -15.27 17.97 -5.04
C LEU A 125 -16.16 16.74 -5.28
N PRO A 126 -16.51 16.43 -6.55
CA PRO A 126 -17.19 15.19 -6.88
C PRO A 126 -16.36 13.96 -6.49
N LEU A 127 -17.04 12.92 -6.00
CA LEU A 127 -16.41 11.60 -5.78
C LEU A 127 -15.78 11.13 -7.09
N THR A 128 -14.54 10.66 -7.02
CA THR A 128 -13.77 10.27 -8.21
C THR A 128 -13.31 8.83 -8.08
N ALA A 129 -13.51 8.02 -9.11
CA ALA A 129 -12.88 6.72 -9.23
C ALA A 129 -11.54 6.89 -9.94
N VAL A 130 -10.47 6.32 -9.38
CA VAL A 130 -9.13 6.34 -9.95
C VAL A 130 -8.63 4.91 -10.09
N VAL A 131 -8.06 4.58 -11.25
CA VAL A 131 -7.27 3.37 -11.43
C VAL A 131 -5.83 3.78 -11.65
N ASP A 132 -4.99 3.54 -10.65
CA ASP A 132 -3.53 3.72 -10.71
C ASP A 132 -2.88 2.41 -11.16
N ILE A 133 -1.92 2.48 -12.07
CA ILE A 133 -1.20 1.33 -12.64
C ILE A 133 0.30 1.59 -12.49
N PHE A 134 1.02 0.63 -11.88
CA PHE A 134 2.44 0.75 -11.57
C PHE A 134 3.22 -0.41 -12.17
N ARG A 135 4.18 -0.11 -13.04
CA ARG A 135 5.10 -1.13 -13.56
C ARG A 135 6.38 -1.18 -12.75
N PHE A 136 6.82 -2.40 -12.49
CA PHE A 136 8.05 -2.72 -11.78
C PHE A 136 9.19 -3.10 -12.72
N GLN A 137 10.40 -2.82 -12.27
CA GLN A 137 11.65 -3.38 -12.79
C GLN A 137 12.56 -3.69 -11.60
N GLY A 138 12.93 -4.97 -11.44
CA GLY A 138 13.57 -5.41 -10.20
C GLY A 138 12.60 -5.22 -9.02
N SER A 139 13.06 -4.56 -7.96
CA SER A 139 12.24 -4.21 -6.79
C SER A 139 11.65 -2.80 -6.86
N CYS A 140 11.90 -2.04 -7.93
CA CYS A 140 11.43 -0.67 -8.11
C CYS A 140 10.14 -0.57 -8.90
N ILE A 141 9.26 0.34 -8.47
CA ILE A 141 8.32 1.02 -9.37
C ILE A 141 9.12 1.97 -10.26
N VAL A 142 8.99 1.82 -11.57
CA VAL A 142 9.73 2.61 -12.55
C VAL A 142 8.82 3.39 -13.49
N GLU A 143 7.52 3.12 -13.48
CA GLU A 143 6.59 3.74 -14.40
C GLU A 143 5.15 3.69 -13.85
N HIS A 144 4.39 4.74 -14.13
CA HIS A 144 3.04 4.95 -13.62
C HIS A 144 2.09 5.51 -14.67
N TRP A 145 0.87 4.98 -14.70
CA TRP A 145 -0.29 5.51 -15.42
C TRP A 145 -1.47 5.65 -14.47
N ASP A 146 -2.34 6.62 -14.73
CA ASP A 146 -3.65 6.65 -14.10
C ASP A 146 -4.75 7.01 -15.11
N VAL A 147 -5.98 6.65 -14.73
CA VAL A 147 -7.20 7.23 -15.28
C VAL A 147 -8.12 7.59 -14.12
N ALA A 148 -8.68 8.79 -14.18
CA ALA A 148 -9.59 9.30 -13.17
C ALA A 148 -10.92 9.69 -13.81
N THR A 149 -12.03 9.29 -13.19
CA THR A 149 -13.38 9.68 -13.60
C THR A 149 -14.15 10.20 -12.39
N ALA A 150 -14.47 11.49 -12.42
CA ALA A 150 -15.38 12.10 -11.47
C ALA A 150 -16.82 11.62 -11.74
N MET A 151 -17.57 11.33 -10.67
CA MET A 151 -19.00 11.06 -10.76
C MET A 151 -19.71 12.25 -11.41
N PRO A 152 -20.39 12.08 -12.56
CA PRO A 152 -21.15 13.16 -13.16
C PRO A 152 -22.37 13.47 -12.29
N PRO A 153 -22.78 14.75 -12.18
CA PRO A 153 -23.94 15.14 -11.37
C PRO A 153 -25.26 14.50 -11.87
N ASN A 154 -25.33 14.17 -13.16
CA ASN A 154 -26.51 13.60 -13.82
C ASN A 154 -26.16 12.26 -14.48
N ALA A 155 -25.66 11.30 -13.69
CA ALA A 155 -25.33 9.96 -14.20
C ALA A 155 -26.58 9.27 -14.76
N THR A 156 -26.51 8.79 -16.01
CA THR A 156 -27.58 7.97 -16.61
C THR A 156 -27.70 6.59 -15.96
N ASN A 157 -26.55 5.98 -15.62
CA ASN A 157 -26.50 4.71 -14.90
C ASN A 157 -26.56 4.96 -13.39
N PRO A 158 -27.50 4.36 -12.64
CA PRO A 158 -27.62 4.56 -11.19
C PRO A 158 -26.55 3.85 -10.36
N LEU A 159 -25.73 2.98 -10.98
CA LEU A 159 -24.65 2.28 -10.28
C LEU A 159 -23.45 3.20 -10.06
N ALA A 160 -22.81 3.05 -8.89
CA ALA A 160 -21.61 3.80 -8.57
C ALA A 160 -20.40 3.33 -9.39
N LEU A 161 -19.41 4.21 -9.58
CA LEU A 161 -18.14 3.85 -10.23
C LEU A 161 -17.29 2.90 -9.36
N PHE A 162 -17.59 2.80 -8.06
CA PHE A 162 -16.78 2.16 -7.03
C PHE A 162 -17.38 0.86 -6.50
#